data_AF-A0A6A7YNK7-F1
#
_entry.id   AF-A0A6A7YNK7-F1
#
_cell.length_a   1.000
_cell.length_b   1.000
_cell.length_c   1.000
_cell.angle_alpha   90.00
_cell.angle_beta   90.00
_cell.angle_gamma   90.00
#
_symmetry.space_group_name_H-M   'P 1'
#
loop_
_entity.id
_entity.type
_entity.pdbx_description
1 polymer ?
#
loop_
_entity_poly.entity_id
_entity_poly.type
_entity_poly.pdbx_seq_one_letter_code
_entity_poly.pdbx_strand_id
1 'polypeptide(L)'
;MNSYLFYVVFVFFSLVCYFPSFWASFAWSGENNGALKFYGVAMLNIFFIFIHVLHAKSGYLPIIDKNTSYGAQWFSLFVAVAYVFSMPGAKKKHMWFTRR
;
A
#
# COMPACT_ATOMS: atom_id res chain seq x y z
N MET A 1 13.08 20.16 -4.86
CA MET A 1 12.75 19.31 -6.02
C MET A 1 11.79 20.07 -6.91
N ASN A 2 11.93 19.98 -8.23
CA ASN A 2 10.92 20.50 -9.15
C ASN A 2 9.59 19.79 -8.86
N SER A 3 8.50 20.52 -8.64
CA SER A 3 7.26 20.00 -8.06
C SER A 3 6.74 18.77 -8.82
N TYR A 4 6.85 18.76 -10.15
CA TYR A 4 6.46 17.63 -11.00
C TYR A 4 7.30 16.37 -10.77
N LEU A 5 8.62 16.53 -10.67
CA LEU A 5 9.53 15.40 -10.46
C LEU A 5 9.27 14.74 -9.10
N PHE A 6 8.92 15.53 -8.08
CA PHE A 6 8.46 14.99 -6.80
C PHE A 6 7.25 14.07 -6.96
N TYR A 7 6.19 14.51 -7.62
CA TYR A 7 4.98 13.70 -7.75
C TYR A 7 5.23 12.41 -8.53
N VAL A 8 5.98 12.48 -9.64
CA VAL A 8 6.31 11.31 -10.46
C VAL A 8 7.07 10.28 -9.63
N VAL A 9 8.11 10.72 -8.94
CA VAL A 9 8.94 9.85 -8.10
C VAL A 9 8.11 9.29 -6.93
N PHE A 10 7.34 10.13 -6.25
CA PHE A 10 6.53 9.72 -5.10
C PHE A 10 5.47 8.67 -5.48
N VAL A 11 4.75 8.88 -6.58
CA VAL A 11 3.75 7.92 -7.07
C VAL A 11 4.43 6.63 -7.51
N PHE A 12 5.53 6.72 -8.25
CA PHE A 12 6.27 5.56 -8.71
C PHE A 12 6.75 4.68 -7.55
N PHE A 13 7.42 5.27 -6.55
CA PHE A 13 7.87 4.53 -5.37
C PHE A 13 6.72 3.95 -4.55
N SER A 14 5.61 4.69 -4.41
CA SER A 14 4.43 4.19 -3.71
C SER A 14 3.86 2.93 -4.39
N LEU A 15 3.82 2.91 -5.73
CA LEU A 15 3.38 1.74 -6.50
C LEU A 15 4.36 0.57 -6.39
N VAL A 16 5.66 0.83 -6.48
CA VAL A 16 6.71 -0.20 -6.34
C VAL A 16 6.65 -0.85 -4.96
N CYS A 17 6.50 -0.07 -3.89
CA CYS A 17 6.37 -0.59 -2.53
C CYS A 17 5.05 -1.31 -2.30
N TYR A 18 3.96 -0.88 -2.95
CA TYR A 18 2.65 -1.51 -2.84
C TYR A 18 2.56 -2.83 -3.60
N PHE A 19 3.29 -2.97 -4.71
CA PHE A 19 3.20 -4.11 -5.60
C PHE A 19 3.40 -5.48 -4.92
N PRO A 20 4.41 -5.69 -4.04
CA PRO A 20 4.55 -6.94 -3.29
C PRO A 20 3.31 -7.29 -2.46
N SER A 21 2.69 -6.28 -1.82
CA SER A 21 1.48 -6.47 -1.01
C SER A 21 0.29 -6.84 -1.88
N PHE A 22 0.10 -6.14 -3.00
CA PHE A 22 -0.92 -6.46 -3.98
C PHE A 22 -0.76 -7.89 -4.51
N TRP A 23 0.44 -8.28 -4.93
CA TRP A 23 0.74 -9.61 -5.43
C TRP A 23 0.49 -10.69 -4.36
N ALA A 24 0.95 -10.47 -3.13
CA ALA A 24 0.75 -11.39 -2.02
C ALA A 24 -0.74 -11.62 -1.72
N SER A 25 -1.58 -10.60 -1.91
CA SER A 25 -3.03 -10.71 -1.76
C SER A 25 -3.67 -11.75 -2.69
N PHE A 26 -3.09 -12.01 -3.87
CA PHE A 26 -3.54 -13.06 -4.79
C PHE A 26 -2.80 -14.38 -4.58
N ALA A 27 -1.47 -14.32 -4.43
CA ALA A 27 -0.63 -15.50 -4.37
C ALA A 27 -0.77 -16.28 -3.06
N TRP A 28 -1.03 -15.59 -1.95
CA TRP A 28 -1.05 -16.18 -0.59
C TRP A 28 -2.44 -16.21 0.05
N SER A 29 -3.49 -15.85 -0.68
CA SER A 29 -4.87 -16.04 -0.23
C SER A 29 -5.39 -17.46 -0.49
N GLY A 30 -6.24 -17.97 0.40
CA GLY A 30 -6.84 -19.30 0.28
C GLY A 30 -6.26 -20.35 1.22
N GLU A 31 -6.39 -21.63 0.86
CA GLU A 31 -6.01 -22.79 1.71
C GLU A 31 -4.52 -22.85 2.04
N ASN A 32 -3.66 -22.18 1.26
CA ASN A 32 -2.21 -22.11 1.47
C ASN A 32 -1.75 -20.85 2.22
N ASN A 33 -2.65 -20.14 2.91
CA ASN A 33 -2.31 -18.99 3.73
C ASN A 33 -1.68 -19.44 5.06
N GLY A 34 -0.39 -19.72 5.03
CA GLY A 34 0.37 -20.03 6.24
C GLY A 34 0.54 -18.79 7.12
N ALA A 35 0.45 -18.94 8.44
CA ALA A 35 0.56 -17.85 9.41
C ALA A 35 1.79 -16.95 9.18
N LEU A 36 2.94 -17.55 8.84
CA LEU A 36 4.18 -16.80 8.60
C LEU A 36 4.11 -15.86 7.38
N LYS A 37 3.41 -16.28 6.30
CA LYS A 37 3.18 -15.42 5.12
C LYS A 37 2.25 -14.27 5.47
N PHE A 38 1.19 -14.56 6.21
CA PHE A 38 0.23 -13.56 6.67
C PHE A 38 0.90 -12.48 7.53
N TYR A 39 1.64 -12.90 8.58
CA TYR A 39 2.32 -11.96 9.47
C TYR A 39 3.42 -11.16 8.74
N GLY A 40 4.13 -11.78 7.78
CA GLY A 40 5.12 -11.09 6.96
C GLY A 40 4.49 -9.94 6.15
N VAL A 41 3.37 -10.20 5.46
CA VAL A 41 2.66 -9.14 4.71
C VAL A 41 2.05 -8.11 5.66
N ALA A 42 1.47 -8.55 6.78
CA ALA A 42 0.88 -7.64 7.75
C ALA A 42 1.91 -6.65 8.31
N MET A 43 3.11 -7.12 8.70
CA MET A 43 4.19 -6.26 9.18
C MET A 43 4.63 -5.25 8.11
N LEU A 44 4.82 -5.72 6.87
CA LEU A 44 5.19 -4.86 5.75
C LEU A 44 4.12 -3.79 5.47
N ASN A 45 2.84 -4.19 5.45
CA ASN A 45 1.73 -3.28 5.22
C ASN A 45 1.61 -2.26 6.35
N ILE A 46 1.71 -2.68 7.62
CA ILE A 46 1.66 -1.77 8.77
C ILE A 46 2.75 -0.71 8.68
N PHE A 47 3.98 -1.11 8.32
CA PHE A 47 5.10 -0.17 8.14
C PHE A 47 4.80 0.89 7.07
N PHE A 48 4.33 0.48 5.88
CA PHE A 48 4.02 1.44 4.82
C PHE A 48 2.77 2.28 5.10
N ILE A 49 1.74 1.69 5.73
CA ILE A 49 0.56 2.41 6.21
C ILE A 49 0.99 3.51 7.17
N PHE A 50 1.87 3.22 8.13
CA PHE A 50 2.36 4.22 9.08
C PHE A 50 3.03 5.40 8.38
N ILE A 51 3.90 5.14 7.38
CA ILE A 51 4.55 6.19 6.59
C ILE A 51 3.51 7.05 5.85
N HIS A 52 2.56 6.40 5.17
CA HIS A 52 1.56 7.12 4.37
C HIS A 52 0.58 7.91 5.23
N VAL A 53 0.15 7.38 6.39
CA VAL A 53 -0.71 8.09 7.35
C VAL A 53 0.04 9.25 8.00
N LEU A 54 1.33 9.07 8.35
CA LEU A 54 2.16 10.16 8.86
C LEU A 54 2.22 11.30 7.83
N HIS A 55 2.52 10.97 6.57
CA HIS A 55 2.54 11.95 5.49
C HIS A 55 1.17 12.61 5.28
N ALA A 56 0.07 11.86 5.31
CA ALA A 56 -1.28 12.42 5.17
C ALA A 56 -1.64 13.38 6.32
N LYS A 57 -1.15 13.13 7.54
CA LYS A 57 -1.44 13.95 8.73
C LYS A 57 -0.57 15.20 8.83
N SER A 58 0.73 15.06 8.59
CA SER A 58 1.71 16.13 8.89
C SER A 58 2.36 16.73 7.65
N GLY A 59 2.13 16.15 6.47
CA GLY A 59 2.88 16.44 5.25
C GLY A 59 4.33 15.95 5.31
N TYR A 60 4.73 15.24 6.37
CA TYR A 60 6.12 14.82 6.54
C TYR A 60 6.37 13.46 5.89
N LEU A 61 7.39 13.38 5.05
CA LEU A 61 7.95 12.14 4.55
C LEU A 61 9.32 11.91 5.21
N PRO A 62 9.66 10.69 5.65
CA PRO A 62 10.95 10.42 6.31
C PRO A 62 12.18 10.73 5.45
N ILE A 63 12.02 10.80 4.12
CA ILE A 63 13.12 10.95 3.15
C ILE A 63 13.14 12.35 2.55
N ILE A 64 11.97 12.97 2.40
CA ILE A 64 11.80 14.28 1.79
C ILE A 64 11.05 15.09 2.83
N ASP A 65 11.69 16.12 3.36
CA ASP A 65 11.12 17.00 4.38
C ASP A 65 9.72 17.54 3.97
N LYS A 66 9.05 18.22 4.90
CA LYS A 66 7.64 18.61 4.85
C LYS A 66 7.13 19.03 3.44
N ASN A 67 6.19 18.26 2.90
CA ASN A 67 5.41 18.59 1.72
C ASN A 67 3.97 18.97 2.11
N THR A 68 3.58 20.20 1.78
CA THR A 68 2.25 20.75 2.12
C THR A 68 1.20 20.55 1.02
N SER A 69 1.52 19.79 -0.04
CA SER A 69 0.56 19.50 -1.11
C SER A 69 -0.60 18.62 -0.63
N TYR A 70 -1.81 19.18 -0.62
CA TYR A 70 -3.04 18.45 -0.34
C TYR A 70 -3.23 17.24 -1.27
N GLY A 71 -2.86 17.34 -2.55
CA GLY A 71 -2.98 16.23 -3.50
C GLY A 71 -2.11 15.03 -3.11
N ALA A 72 -0.87 15.28 -2.69
CA ALA A 72 0.04 14.21 -2.25
C ALA A 72 -0.41 13.58 -0.92
N GLN A 73 -1.00 14.38 -0.02
CA GLN A 73 -1.53 13.89 1.26
C GLN A 73 -2.75 12.98 1.04
N TRP A 74 -3.69 13.38 0.17
CA TRP A 74 -4.83 12.55 -0.23
C TRP A 74 -4.39 11.26 -0.91
N PHE A 75 -3.45 11.34 -1.84
CA PHE A 75 -2.87 10.15 -2.48
C PHE A 75 -2.28 9.19 -1.44
N SER A 76 -1.51 9.71 -0.48
CA SER A 76 -1.00 8.91 0.64
C SER A 76 -2.11 8.16 1.40
N LEU A 77 -3.22 8.84 1.69
CA LEU A 77 -4.34 8.24 2.40
C LEU A 77 -4.98 7.10 1.57
N PHE A 78 -5.16 7.30 0.26
CA PHE A 78 -5.64 6.25 -0.64
C PHE A 78 -4.69 5.03 -0.68
N VAL A 79 -3.38 5.27 -0.74
CA VAL A 79 -2.39 4.18 -0.73
C VAL A 79 -2.40 3.42 0.59
N ALA A 80 -2.50 4.11 1.73
CA ALA A 80 -2.64 3.46 3.04
C ALA A 80 -3.87 2.54 3.08
N VAL A 81 -5.00 3.00 2.56
CA VAL A 81 -6.22 2.19 2.44
C VAL A 81 -6.00 1.00 1.51
N ALA A 82 -5.30 1.17 0.39
CA ALA A 82 -4.97 0.08 -0.53
C ALA A 82 -4.20 -1.05 0.16
N TYR A 83 -3.21 -0.73 1.02
CA TYR A 83 -2.48 -1.72 1.82
C TYR A 83 -3.37 -2.51 2.80
N VAL A 84 -4.43 -1.90 3.31
CA VAL A 84 -5.39 -2.61 4.16
C VAL A 84 -6.17 -3.63 3.33
N PHE A 85 -6.62 -3.25 2.13
CA PHE A 85 -7.39 -4.11 1.24
C PHE A 85 -6.57 -5.22 0.57
N SER A 86 -5.25 -5.04 0.45
CA SER A 86 -4.31 -6.03 -0.07
C SER A 86 -3.85 -7.05 0.99
N MET A 87 -4.43 -7.05 2.19
CA MET A 87 -4.12 -8.14 3.14
C MET A 87 -4.59 -9.51 2.60
N PRO A 88 -3.73 -10.53 2.66
CA PRO A 88 -4.10 -11.89 2.26
C PRO A 88 -5.10 -12.47 3.25
N GLY A 89 -6.33 -12.66 2.81
CA GLY A 89 -7.41 -13.21 3.62
C GLY A 89 -7.70 -14.69 3.33
N ALA A 90 -8.68 -15.24 4.06
CA ALA A 90 -9.37 -16.46 3.64
C ALA A 90 -9.86 -16.30 2.19
N LYS A 91 -9.83 -17.38 1.40
CA LYS A 91 -10.11 -17.42 -0.05
C LYS A 91 -11.23 -16.44 -0.37
N LYS A 92 -10.89 -15.25 -0.90
CA LYS A 92 -11.91 -14.31 -1.38
C LYS A 92 -12.60 -15.07 -2.50
N LYS A 93 -13.89 -15.45 -2.34
CA LYS A 93 -14.70 -15.90 -3.47
C LYS A 93 -14.65 -14.76 -4.48
N HIS A 94 -13.81 -14.87 -5.51
CA HIS A 94 -13.77 -13.91 -6.60
C HIS A 94 -15.09 -14.01 -7.35
N MET A 95 -16.11 -13.30 -6.86
CA MET A 95 -17.50 -13.46 -7.29
C MET A 95 -17.80 -13.00 -8.72
N TRP A 96 -16.84 -12.50 -9.49
CA TRP A 96 -17.16 -11.86 -10.76
C TRP A 96 -16.46 -12.40 -12.01
N PHE A 97 -15.28 -13.04 -11.90
CA PHE A 97 -14.52 -13.51 -13.09
C PHE A 97 -14.20 -15.02 -13.12
N THR A 98 -14.72 -15.81 -12.17
CA THR A 98 -14.46 -17.26 -12.11
C THR A 98 -15.69 -18.15 -12.31
N ARG A 99 -16.84 -17.58 -12.71
CA ARG A 99 -17.92 -18.39 -13.29
C ARG A 99 -17.52 -18.79 -14.72
N ARG A 100 -16.87 -19.94 -14.86
CA ARG A 100 -17.00 -20.76 -16.06
C ARG A 100 -18.31 -21.52 -15.99
#